data_AF-A0A6J4K030-F1
#
_entry.id   AF-A0A6J4K030-F1
#
_cell.length_a   1.000
_cell.length_b   1.000
_cell.length_c   1.000
_cell.angle_alpha   90.00
_cell.angle_beta   90.00
_cell.angle_gamma   90.00
#
_symmetry.space_group_name_H-M   'P 1'
#
loop_
_entity.id
_entity.type
_entity.pdbx_description
1 polymer ?
#
loop_
_entity_poly.entity_id
_entity_poly.type
_entity_poly.pdbx_seq_one_letter_code
_entity_poly.pdbx_strand_id
1 'polypeptide(L)' 'MLEKLHTLTIRQAADQLDVSPSWLRFGERLGSLPRARRNQSGWRYYTPEDIERLRRLGVGERKRRLDGCNE' A
#
# COMPACT_ATOMS: atom_id res chain seq x y z
N MET A 1 23.09 -7.77 -7.25
CA MET A 1 21.68 -8.18 -7.19
C MET A 1 20.85 -6.90 -7.27
N LEU A 2 20.57 -6.44 -8.50
CA LEU A 2 19.90 -5.16 -8.76
C LEU A 2 18.40 -5.40 -8.84
N GLU A 3 17.72 -5.47 -7.69
CA GLU A 3 16.28 -5.66 -7.68
C GLU A 3 15.55 -4.32 -7.81
N LYS A 4 15.31 -3.98 -9.08
CA LYS A 4 14.04 -3.49 -9.59
C LYS A 4 13.42 -2.34 -8.80
N LEU A 5 13.69 -1.12 -9.26
CA LEU A 5 12.83 0.05 -9.06
C LEU A 5 11.49 -0.14 -9.79
N HIS A 6 10.74 -1.17 -9.41
CA HIS A 6 9.39 -1.38 -9.92
C HIS A 6 8.44 -0.52 -9.10
N THR A 7 7.90 0.51 -9.75
CA THR A 7 6.78 1.26 -9.20
C THR A 7 5.54 0.38 -9.24
N LEU A 8 4.97 0.13 -8.08
CA LEU A 8 3.76 -0.65 -7.89
C LEU A 8 2.56 0.29 -7.86
N THR A 9 1.48 -0.14 -8.49
CA THR A 9 0.17 0.49 -8.30
C THR A 9 -0.39 0.18 -6.92
N ILE A 10 -1.39 0.94 -6.47
CA ILE A 10 -2.06 0.66 -5.19
C ILE A 10 -2.66 -0.75 -5.11
N ARG A 11 -3.11 -1.31 -6.24
CA ARG A 11 -3.65 -2.68 -6.29
C ARG A 11 -2.54 -3.71 -6.07
N GLN A 12 -1.39 -3.54 -6.72
CA GLN A 12 -0.24 -4.43 -6.53
C GLN A 12 0.35 -4.30 -5.11
N ALA A 13 0.40 -3.08 -4.57
CA ALA A 13 0.84 -2.85 -3.19
C ALA A 13 -0.08 -3.54 -2.18
N ALA A 14 -1.40 -3.44 -2.39
CA ALA A 14 -2.43 -4.08 -1.58
C ALA A 14 -2.31 -5.61 -1.61
N ASP A 15 -2.12 -6.19 -2.79
CA ASP A 15 -1.92 -7.62 -3.01
C ASP A 15 -0.70 -8.15 -2.24
N GLN A 16 0.44 -7.46 -2.35
CA GLN A 16 1.67 -7.81 -1.63
C GLN A 16 1.56 -7.73 -0.10
N LEU A 17 0.63 -6.92 0.39
CA LEU A 17 0.39 -6.69 1.81
C LEU A 17 -0.82 -7.48 2.33
N ASP A 18 -1.48 -8.30 1.50
CA ASP A 18 -2.72 -9.03 1.83
C ASP A 18 -3.83 -8.11 2.42
N VAL A 19 -3.97 -6.90 1.88
CA VAL A 19 -5.00 -5.92 2.28
C VAL A 19 -5.79 -5.43 1.07
N SER A 20 -6.95 -4.83 1.28
CA SER A 20 -7.68 -4.18 0.18
C SER A 20 -7.05 -2.84 -0.22
N PRO A 21 -7.10 -2.45 -1.51
CA PRO A 21 -6.65 -1.12 -1.96
C PRO A 21 -7.36 0.03 -1.23
N SER A 22 -8.65 -0.15 -0.90
CA SER A 22 -9.44 0.79 -0.11
C SER A 22 -8.91 0.97 1.31
N TRP A 23 -8.35 -0.08 1.91
CA TRP A 23 -7.71 -0.01 3.24
C TRP A 23 -6.47 0.88 3.20
N LEU A 24 -5.62 0.74 2.16
CA LEU A 24 -4.46 1.61 1.96
C LEU A 24 -4.89 3.08 1.75
N ARG A 25 -5.94 3.34 0.96
CA ARG A 25 -6.50 4.69 0.78
C ARG A 25 -7.03 5.26 2.08
N PHE A 26 -7.73 4.44 2.86
CA PHE A 26 -8.29 4.83 4.15
C PHE A 26 -7.19 5.17 5.16
N GLY A 27 -6.16 4.32 5.26
CA GLY A 27 -5.00 4.56 6.11
C GLY A 27 -4.20 5.81 5.73
N GLU A 28 -4.02 6.07 4.42
CA GLU A 28 -3.43 7.32 3.92
C GLU A 28 -4.30 8.54 4.30
N ARG A 29 -5.62 8.44 4.15
CA ARG A 29 -6.56 9.53 4.47
C ARG A 29 -6.60 9.84 5.97
N LEU A 30 -6.50 8.80 6.81
CA LEU A 30 -6.47 8.93 8.26
C LEU A 30 -5.12 9.44 8.79
N GLY A 31 -4.07 9.41 7.95
CA GLY A 31 -2.71 9.75 8.35
C GLY A 31 -1.99 8.66 9.13
N SER A 32 -2.59 7.47 9.25
CA SER A 32 -1.99 6.30 9.91
C SER A 32 -0.92 5.62 9.05
N LEU A 33 -1.00 5.79 7.72
CA LEU A 33 0.00 5.33 6.77
C LEU A 33 0.77 6.50 6.17
N PRO A 34 2.05 6.32 5.81
CA PRO A 34 2.77 7.31 5.02
C PRO A 34 2.04 7.57 3.70
N ARG A 35 2.03 8.83 3.27
CA ARG A 35 1.45 9.22 1.97
C ARG A 35 2.17 8.49 0.84
N ALA A 36 1.40 7.92 -0.09
CA ALA A 36 1.95 7.34 -1.30
C ALA A 36 2.71 8.40 -2.10
N ARG A 37 3.82 7.98 -2.71
CA ARG A 37 4.58 8.85 -3.61
C ARG A 37 3.72 9.16 -4.81
N ARG A 38 3.82 10.40 -5.30
CA ARG A 38 3.10 10.85 -6.50
C ARG A 38 4.10 11.11 -7.61
N ASN A 39 3.80 10.65 -8.81
CA ASN A 39 4.61 10.99 -9.97
C ASN A 39 4.29 12.43 -10.40
N GLN A 40 5.06 12.96 -11.35
CA GLN A 40 4.82 14.29 -11.91
C GLN A 40 3.42 14.43 -12.53
N SER A 41 2.84 13.31 -12.98
CA SER A 41 1.47 13.22 -13.50
C SER A 41 0.37 13.09 -12.42
N GLY A 42 0.72 13.07 -11.13
CA GLY A 42 -0.21 13.00 -10.01
C GLY A 42 -0.70 11.60 -9.59
N TRP A 43 -0.22 10.54 -10.25
CA TRP A 43 -0.57 9.15 -9.92
C TRP A 43 0.17 8.66 -8.69
N ARG A 44 -0.53 7.92 -7.82
CA ARG A 44 0.05 7.24 -6.67
C ARG A 44 0.84 6.02 -7.13
N TYR A 45 2.09 5.94 -6.68
CA TYR A 45 2.93 4.77 -6.87
C TYR A 45 3.62 4.41 -5.56
N TYR A 46 3.95 3.13 -5.43
CA TYR A 46 4.65 2.57 -4.27
C TYR A 46 5.96 1.95 -4.75
N THR A 47 7.04 2.19 -4.04
CA THR A 47 8.29 1.46 -4.28
C THR A 47 8.34 0.19 -3.41
N PRO A 48 9.21 -0.77 -3.72
CA PRO A 48 9.41 -1.94 -2.84
C PRO A 48 9.74 -1.53 -1.40
N GLU A 49 10.54 -0.46 -1.22
CA GLU A 49 10.86 0.10 0.09
C GLU A 49 9.62 0.60 0.84
N ASP A 50 8.67 1.21 0.13
CA ASP A 50 7.40 1.65 0.73
C ASP A 50 6.58 0.45 1.19
N ILE A 51 6.56 -0.66 0.43
CA ILE A 51 5.90 -1.91 0.83
C ILE A 51 6.54 -2.51 2.08
N GLU A 52 7.87 -2.62 2.12
CA GLU A 52 8.58 -3.13 3.30
C GLU A 52 8.35 -2.24 4.53
N ARG A 53 8.27 -0.92 4.34
CA ARG A 53 7.91 0.01 5.41
C ARG A 53 6.50 -0.24 5.93
N LEU A 54 5.52 -0.38 5.04
CA LEU A 54 4.13 -0.68 5.42
C LEU A 54 4.04 -2.02 6.15
N ARG A 55 4.76 -3.03 5.68
CA ARG A 55 4.85 -4.34 6.34
C ARG A 55 5.42 -4.24 7.75
N ARG A 56 6.49 -3.46 7.95
CA ARG A 56 7.06 -3.18 9.29
C ARG A 56 6.10 -2.42 10.21
N LEU A 57 5.15 -1.67 9.68
CA LEU A 57 4.09 -1.01 10.45
C LEU A 57 2.96 -1.99 10.83
N GLY A 58 3.04 -3.26 10.41
CA GLY A 58 2.03 -4.28 10.69
C GLY A 58 0.81 -4.22 9.76
N VAL A 59 0.93 -3.56 8.61
CA VAL A 59 -0.12 -3.55 7.58
C VAL A 59 -0.31 -4.97 7.05
N GLY A 60 -1.54 -5.49 7.10
CA GLY A 60 -1.88 -6.86 6.69
C GLY A 60 -1.71 -7.93 7.77
N GLU A 61 -1.03 -7.61 8.87
CA GLU A 61 -0.68 -8.61 9.89
C GLU A 61 -1.86 -8.93 10.83
N ARG A 62 -2.82 -8.02 10.95
CA ARG A 62 -4.05 -8.24 11.72
C ARG A 62 -5.22 -8.48 10.78
N LYS A 63 -5.46 -9.75 10.40
CA LYS A 63 -6.73 -10.20 9.79
C LYS A 63 -7.88 -10.10 10.79
N ARG A 64 -8.24 -8.88 11.20
CA ARG A 64 -9.48 -8.65 11.92
C ARG A 64 -10.62 -8.53 10.92
N ARG A 65 -10.91 -9.65 10.22
CA ARG A 65 -12.14 -9.89 9.44
C ARG A 65 -12.70 -8.61 8.79
N LEU A 66 -11.90 -7.90 7.98
CA LEU A 66 -12.42 -6.83 7.12
C LEU A 66 -12.81 -7.48 5.79
N ASP A 67 -13.78 -8.39 5.86
CA ASP A 67 -14.55 -8.81 4.72
C ASP A 67 -15.61 -7.71 4.51
N GLY A 68 -15.45 -6.90 3.47
CA GLY A 68 -16.34 -5.77 3.22
C GLY A 68 -15.63 -4.52 2.77
N CYS A 69 -14.96 -4.57 1.62
CA CYS A 69 -14.72 -3.40 0.80
C CYS A 69 -15.00 -3.82 -0.65
N ASN A 70 -16.28 -3.83 -1.00
CA ASN A 70 -16.74 -3.93 -2.39
C ASN A 70 -16.17 -2.72 -3.17
N GLU A 71 -15.70 -2.98 -4.39
CA GLU A 71 -15.10 -1.98 -5.31
C GLU A 71 -16.16 -1.00 -5.82
#